data_AF-A0A2E8VTN5-F1
#
_entry.id   AF-A0A2E8VTN5-F1
#
_cell.length_a   1.000
_cell.length_b   1.000
_cell.length_c   1.000
_cell.angle_alpha   90.00
_cell.angle_beta   90.00
_cell.angle_gamma   90.00
#
_symmetry.space_group_name_H-M   'P 1'
#
loop_
_entity.id
_entity.type
_entity.pdbx_description
1 polymer ?
#
loop_
_entity_poly.entity_id
_entity_poly.type
_entity_poly.pdbx_seq_one_letter_code
_entity_poly.pdbx_strand_id
1 'polypeptide(L)'
;MGSAGDIHHLARHHNQPARQLRCHIRTLPPQGPRDARRHDGNLEDIPKRAILHGLPWNWETYGEYLDCLESLNPAINIAGMVGHCALRFYVMGERAIEEPDDYTRGWTPLRRPTESEVQDIAALAARSVMEGAIGFSTNRMQFHRLPDGRAIPGTFARVSELREIAKAIGKRGIMQTVSGWTDFDAEFDLLADEARLTRGVLYSAAVETGVEAQDARVRAMRAEGLNVASVTVPRSGGGLSGLQANLPFASSPWRELRKVAFDDRLKAIRTPETRARLIYAEKESGDGRGAQRWFWMGNDARPHYGHALNESVWDIARAAGEHPVETWLRLADESDGRGWFQMRGFNVDLDGVEQLIKHNWIVPAQGDAGAHVSQMIHSGCTSFVLSHWVRDRGLFSFPDAIRRLTSNPAQFLGL
;
A
#
# COMPACT_ATOMS: atom_id res chain seq x y z
N MET A 1 -1.13 1.95 12.87
CA MET A 1 -0.79 0.75 12.08
C MET A 1 -0.16 1.26 10.80
N GLY A 2 0.88 0.62 10.31
CA GLY A 2 1.56 0.99 9.08
C GLY A 2 2.25 -0.28 8.62
N SER A 3 1.46 -1.23 8.16
CA SER A 3 1.95 -2.50 7.65
C SER A 3 2.01 -2.41 6.13
N ALA A 4 3.17 -2.68 5.57
CA ALA A 4 3.33 -2.77 4.14
C ALA A 4 2.61 -4.03 3.62
N GLY A 5 1.62 -3.83 2.75
CA GLY A 5 1.24 -4.70 1.66
C GLY A 5 0.87 -6.13 2.01
N ASP A 6 -0.41 -6.38 2.29
CA ASP A 6 -0.94 -7.74 2.25
C ASP A 6 -0.90 -8.27 0.79
N ILE A 7 -0.42 -9.49 0.60
CA ILE A 7 -0.52 -10.21 -0.68
C ILE A 7 -1.63 -11.26 -0.50
N HIS A 8 -2.54 -11.39 -1.46
CA HIS A 8 -3.54 -12.47 -1.48
C HIS A 8 -3.83 -12.89 -2.93
N HIS A 9 -3.74 -14.19 -3.22
CA HIS A 9 -4.42 -14.79 -4.37
C HIS A 9 -4.88 -16.23 -4.08
N LEU A 10 -6.21 -16.44 -4.12
CA LEU A 10 -6.85 -17.74 -4.26
C LEU A 10 -6.92 -18.09 -5.76
N ALA A 11 -6.51 -19.30 -6.15
CA ALA A 11 -6.84 -19.87 -7.44
C ALA A 11 -7.41 -21.27 -7.23
N ARG A 12 -8.67 -21.46 -7.64
CA ARG A 12 -9.27 -22.79 -7.82
C ARG A 12 -8.77 -23.35 -9.16
N HIS A 13 -8.20 -24.55 -9.13
CA HIS A 13 -8.33 -25.67 -10.08
C HIS A 13 -7.03 -26.43 -10.42
N HIS A 14 -7.16 -27.75 -10.24
CA HIS A 14 -6.50 -28.93 -10.83
C HIS A 14 -5.04 -29.30 -10.48
N ASN A 15 -4.94 -30.35 -9.66
CA ASN A 15 -3.98 -31.47 -9.67
C ASN A 15 -2.62 -31.22 -10.33
N GLN A 16 -1.60 -30.92 -9.52
CA GLN A 16 -0.27 -31.58 -9.56
C GLN A 16 0.64 -31.11 -8.39
N PRO A 17 1.60 -31.94 -7.94
CA PRO A 17 2.48 -31.64 -6.80
C PRO A 17 3.69 -30.84 -7.28
N ALA A 18 3.56 -29.52 -7.38
CA ALA A 18 4.69 -28.62 -7.46
C ALA A 18 4.50 -27.55 -6.37
N ARG A 19 5.24 -27.68 -5.27
CA ARG A 19 5.27 -26.68 -4.19
C ARG A 19 5.93 -25.40 -4.71
N GLN A 20 5.13 -24.56 -5.37
CA GLN A 20 5.52 -23.20 -5.75
C GLN A 20 5.67 -22.38 -4.46
N LEU A 21 6.87 -21.91 -4.14
CA LEU A 21 7.09 -20.98 -3.04
C LEU A 21 6.26 -19.71 -3.30
N ARG A 22 5.22 -19.49 -2.50
CA ARG A 22 4.43 -18.25 -2.46
C ARG A 22 4.67 -17.63 -1.09
N CYS A 23 5.45 -16.56 -1.05
CA CYS A 23 5.77 -15.85 0.17
C CYS A 23 4.90 -14.59 0.29
N HIS A 24 4.29 -14.40 1.47
CA HIS A 24 3.45 -13.25 1.79
C HIS A 24 4.11 -12.48 2.93
N ILE A 25 4.41 -11.20 2.70
CA ILE A 25 5.01 -10.33 3.71
C ILE A 25 3.90 -9.61 4.45
N ARG A 26 3.85 -9.77 5.78
CA ARG A 26 2.86 -9.11 6.63
C ARG A 26 3.52 -8.55 7.87
N THR A 27 3.19 -7.31 8.22
CA THR A 27 3.53 -6.77 9.53
C THR A 27 2.34 -6.88 10.47
N LEU A 28 2.46 -7.71 11.50
CA LEU A 28 1.51 -7.72 12.61
C LEU A 28 2.24 -7.47 13.93
N PRO A 29 1.64 -6.67 14.83
CA PRO A 29 2.13 -6.57 16.21
C PRO A 29 2.15 -7.93 16.90
N PRO A 30 2.89 -8.06 18.01
CA PRO A 30 2.48 -8.76 19.24
C PRO A 30 1.46 -7.88 20.01
N GLN A 31 0.18 -8.24 20.16
CA GLN A 31 -0.80 -7.58 21.02
C GLN A 31 -1.73 -8.60 21.68
N GLY A 32 -1.89 -8.47 22.99
CA GLY A 32 -2.89 -9.21 23.75
C GLY A 32 -4.34 -8.72 23.51
N PRO A 33 -5.33 -9.45 24.04
CA PRO A 33 -6.76 -9.27 23.71
C PRO A 33 -7.40 -7.98 24.26
N ARG A 34 -6.69 -7.16 25.04
CA ARG A 34 -7.22 -5.87 25.55
C ARG A 34 -7.06 -4.74 24.54
N ASP A 35 -6.05 -4.78 23.68
CA ASP A 35 -5.70 -3.68 22.76
C ASP A 35 -6.39 -3.79 21.38
N ALA A 36 -6.62 -5.01 20.88
CA ALA A 36 -7.34 -5.24 19.62
C ALA A 36 -8.75 -4.60 19.59
N ARG A 37 -9.43 -4.54 20.75
CA ARG A 37 -10.83 -4.08 20.90
C ARG A 37 -11.06 -2.57 20.65
N ARG A 38 -10.01 -1.74 20.68
CA ARG A 38 -10.15 -0.28 20.69
C ARG A 38 -9.86 0.42 19.36
N HIS A 39 -9.49 -0.31 18.32
CA HIS A 39 -9.06 0.29 17.05
C HIS A 39 -10.12 0.12 15.93
N ASP A 40 -10.61 1.24 15.40
CA ASP A 40 -11.44 1.28 14.19
C ASP A 40 -10.53 1.27 12.96
N GLY A 41 -10.69 0.26 12.11
CA GLY A 41 -9.84 -0.05 10.96
C GLY A 41 -10.02 0.86 9.75
N ASN A 42 -9.72 2.15 9.86
CA ASN A 42 -9.86 3.07 8.70
C ASN A 42 -8.59 3.24 7.86
N LEU A 43 -7.39 2.87 8.32
CA LEU A 43 -6.20 2.99 7.45
C LEU A 43 -6.25 1.94 6.34
N GLU A 44 -6.41 0.67 6.72
CA GLU A 44 -6.48 -0.46 5.80
C GLU A 44 -7.92 -0.77 5.34
N ASP A 45 -8.92 0.07 5.69
CA ASP A 45 -10.32 -0.16 5.28
C ASP A 45 -10.81 -1.62 5.53
N ILE A 46 -10.22 -2.28 6.54
CA ILE A 46 -10.56 -3.64 6.95
C ILE A 46 -11.63 -3.50 8.01
N PRO A 47 -12.82 -4.12 7.84
CA PRO A 47 -13.87 -4.05 8.83
C PRO A 47 -13.34 -4.48 10.19
N LYS A 48 -13.57 -3.67 11.23
CA LYS A 48 -13.15 -3.97 12.61
C LYS A 48 -13.53 -5.39 13.05
N ARG A 49 -14.71 -5.85 12.66
CA ARG A 49 -15.18 -7.23 12.90
C ARG A 49 -14.21 -8.28 12.31
N ALA A 50 -13.71 -8.07 11.09
CA ALA A 50 -12.74 -8.97 10.47
C ALA A 50 -11.41 -8.97 11.23
N ILE A 51 -10.95 -7.82 11.74
CA ILE A 51 -9.75 -7.74 12.59
C ILE A 51 -9.97 -8.51 13.90
N LEU A 52 -11.05 -8.20 14.63
CA LEU A 52 -11.32 -8.75 15.96
C LEU A 52 -11.58 -10.25 15.98
N HIS A 53 -12.08 -10.82 14.88
CA HIS A 53 -12.43 -12.24 14.79
C HIS A 53 -11.55 -13.02 13.82
N GLY A 54 -10.64 -12.35 13.10
CA GLY A 54 -9.76 -12.98 12.12
C GLY A 54 -8.63 -13.78 12.74
N LEU A 55 -8.28 -13.50 13.99
CA LEU A 55 -7.28 -14.22 14.79
C LEU A 55 -7.81 -14.43 16.22
N PRO A 56 -7.30 -15.45 16.94
CA PRO A 56 -7.69 -15.73 18.33
C PRO A 56 -7.17 -14.73 19.37
N TRP A 57 -6.19 -13.87 19.02
CA TRP A 57 -5.61 -12.83 19.90
C TRP A 57 -5.13 -13.35 21.26
N ASN A 58 -4.57 -14.55 21.29
CA ASN A 58 -4.11 -15.25 22.49
C ASN A 58 -2.57 -15.35 22.56
N TRP A 59 -1.88 -14.35 22.01
CA TRP A 59 -0.43 -14.30 21.87
C TRP A 59 0.09 -12.90 22.25
N GLU A 60 1.32 -12.84 22.75
CA GLU A 60 2.00 -11.61 23.16
C GLU A 60 3.41 -11.48 22.57
N THR A 61 3.96 -12.56 22.01
CA THR A 61 5.26 -12.57 21.32
C THR A 61 5.11 -12.86 19.83
N TYR A 62 6.16 -12.61 19.05
CA TYR A 62 6.11 -12.87 17.61
C TYR A 62 6.08 -14.38 17.34
N GLY A 63 6.82 -15.16 18.14
CA GLY A 63 6.80 -16.63 18.07
C GLY A 63 5.40 -17.20 18.29
N GLU A 64 4.70 -16.77 19.35
CA GLU A 64 3.32 -17.22 19.61
C GLU A 64 2.33 -16.81 18.51
N TYR A 65 2.56 -15.66 17.86
CA TYR A 65 1.81 -15.27 16.67
C TYR A 65 2.05 -16.23 15.50
N LEU A 66 3.29 -16.67 15.27
CA LEU A 66 3.60 -17.68 14.26
C LEU A 66 2.98 -19.04 14.59
N ASP A 67 3.03 -19.48 15.85
CA ASP A 67 2.35 -20.72 16.31
C ASP A 67 0.84 -20.65 16.06
N CYS A 68 0.24 -19.49 16.35
CA CYS A 68 -1.16 -19.22 16.05
C CYS A 68 -1.43 -19.34 14.55
N LEU A 69 -0.61 -18.74 13.68
CA LEU A 69 -0.78 -18.85 12.23
C LEU A 69 -0.64 -20.29 11.74
N GLU A 70 0.35 -21.03 12.24
CA GLU A 70 0.59 -22.42 11.87
C GLU A 70 -0.62 -23.30 12.22
N SER A 71 -1.25 -23.05 13.38
CA SER A 71 -2.47 -23.76 13.81
C SER A 71 -3.67 -23.56 12.85
N LEU A 72 -3.67 -22.47 12.07
CA LEU A 72 -4.71 -22.21 11.06
C LEU A 72 -4.48 -23.00 9.75
N ASN A 73 -3.37 -23.73 9.63
CA ASN A 73 -2.99 -24.52 8.46
C ASN A 73 -3.13 -23.74 7.14
N PRO A 74 -2.38 -22.63 6.96
CA PRO A 74 -2.55 -21.75 5.81
C PRO A 74 -2.20 -22.48 4.51
N ALA A 75 -2.97 -22.21 3.45
CA ALA A 75 -2.77 -22.80 2.13
C ALA A 75 -1.51 -22.27 1.39
N ILE A 76 -0.80 -21.31 1.99
CA ILE A 76 0.32 -20.56 1.42
C ILE A 76 1.39 -20.36 2.49
N ASN A 77 2.64 -20.17 2.06
CA ASN A 77 3.69 -19.77 2.99
C ASN A 77 3.49 -18.30 3.38
N ILE A 78 3.76 -17.99 4.64
CA ILE A 78 3.66 -16.66 5.22
C ILE A 78 5.02 -16.33 5.81
N ALA A 79 5.60 -15.18 5.44
CA ALA A 79 6.85 -14.70 6.01
C ALA A 79 6.62 -13.28 6.52
N GLY A 80 6.35 -13.13 7.80
CA GLY A 80 6.02 -11.84 8.37
C GLY A 80 7.25 -11.03 8.80
N MET A 81 7.02 -9.73 9.00
CA MET A 81 7.94 -8.83 9.69
C MET A 81 7.27 -8.34 10.98
N VAL A 82 8.04 -7.80 11.91
CA VAL A 82 7.52 -7.09 13.08
C VAL A 82 7.35 -5.59 12.78
N GLY A 83 6.23 -5.00 13.21
CA GLY A 83 5.86 -3.63 12.86
C GLY A 83 6.32 -2.58 13.85
N HIS A 84 6.88 -1.49 13.34
CA HIS A 84 7.30 -0.35 14.15
C HIS A 84 6.16 0.27 14.96
N CYS A 85 5.05 0.58 14.29
CA CYS A 85 3.89 1.19 14.94
C CYS A 85 3.36 0.32 16.10
N ALA A 86 3.41 -0.99 15.90
CA ALA A 86 3.00 -2.00 16.86
C ALA A 86 3.87 -1.99 18.11
N LEU A 87 5.20 -2.05 17.94
CA LEU A 87 6.14 -2.04 19.07
C LEU A 87 6.14 -0.71 19.81
N ARG A 88 6.04 0.42 19.09
CA ARG A 88 5.87 1.73 19.73
C ARG A 88 4.63 1.76 20.63
N PHE A 89 3.50 1.27 20.14
CA PHE A 89 2.27 1.22 20.93
C PHE A 89 2.41 0.26 22.14
N TYR A 90 3.04 -0.91 21.95
CA TYR A 90 3.27 -1.88 23.01
C TYR A 90 4.12 -1.30 24.16
N VAL A 91 5.19 -0.58 23.83
CA VAL A 91 6.12 -0.01 24.83
C VAL A 91 5.57 1.28 25.46
N MET A 92 5.00 2.18 24.66
CA MET A 92 4.64 3.53 25.12
C MET A 92 3.16 3.68 25.50
N GLY A 93 2.31 2.72 25.15
CA GLY A 93 0.85 2.81 25.28
C GLY A 93 0.23 3.90 24.40
N GLU A 94 -0.84 4.54 24.89
CA GLU A 94 -1.57 5.58 24.15
C GLU A 94 -0.70 6.77 23.74
N ARG A 95 0.40 7.04 24.45
CA ARG A 95 1.33 8.13 24.11
C ARG A 95 1.99 7.93 22.73
N ALA A 96 2.02 6.70 22.20
CA ALA A 96 2.54 6.41 20.86
C ALA A 96 1.72 7.06 19.73
N ILE A 97 0.40 7.22 19.91
CA ILE A 97 -0.51 7.78 18.89
C ILE A 97 -0.72 9.30 19.05
N GLU A 98 0.11 9.90 19.88
CA GLU A 98 0.02 11.28 20.26
C GLU A 98 1.22 12.11 19.78
N GLU A 99 2.09 11.50 18.95
CA GLU A 99 3.20 12.19 18.29
C GLU A 99 2.65 13.37 17.47
N PRO A 100 3.04 14.62 17.78
CA PRO A 100 2.54 15.78 17.04
C PRO A 100 3.02 15.70 15.59
N ASP A 101 2.16 16.10 14.66
CA ASP A 101 2.62 16.37 13.31
C ASP A 101 3.42 17.68 13.30
N ASP A 102 4.45 17.77 12.46
CA ASP A 102 5.29 18.98 12.37
C ASP A 102 4.49 20.23 11.90
N TYR A 103 3.20 20.07 11.55
CA TYR A 103 2.29 21.12 11.11
C TYR A 103 1.40 21.69 12.23
N THR A 104 1.18 20.99 13.34
CA THR A 104 0.52 21.56 14.52
C THR A 104 1.53 22.32 15.37
N ARG A 105 1.60 23.64 15.14
CA ARG A 105 2.42 24.62 15.90
C ARG A 105 1.94 24.81 17.35
N GLY A 106 1.84 23.72 18.12
CA GLY A 106 1.45 23.72 19.54
C GLY A 106 2.59 23.20 20.40
N TRP A 107 3.16 24.08 21.22
CA TRP A 107 4.27 23.85 22.15
C TRP A 107 3.86 22.89 23.29
N THR A 108 3.70 21.59 22.99
CA THR A 108 3.44 20.56 23.99
C THR A 108 4.68 19.67 24.11
N PRO A 109 5.24 19.43 25.32
CA PRO A 109 6.46 18.66 25.48
C PRO A 109 6.37 17.28 24.82
N LEU A 110 7.42 16.99 24.05
CA LEU A 110 7.70 15.79 23.26
C LEU A 110 7.05 14.50 23.78
N ARG A 111 6.10 13.96 23.02
CA ARG A 111 5.56 12.59 23.16
C ARG A 111 6.40 11.54 22.40
N ARG A 112 7.70 11.81 22.26
CA ARG A 112 8.68 10.92 21.62
C ARG A 112 9.06 9.80 22.58
N PRO A 113 9.50 8.62 22.08
CA PRO A 113 10.10 7.62 22.94
C PRO A 113 11.34 8.18 23.64
N THR A 114 11.47 7.90 24.93
CA THR A 114 12.70 8.08 25.70
C THR A 114 13.79 7.14 25.19
N GLU A 115 15.05 7.39 25.56
CA GLU A 115 16.15 6.50 25.18
C GLU A 115 15.93 5.06 25.67
N SER A 116 15.40 4.88 26.89
CA SER A 116 15.04 3.55 27.41
C SER A 116 13.97 2.89 26.55
N GLU A 117 12.92 3.62 26.18
CA GLU A 117 11.85 3.07 25.34
C GLU A 117 12.34 2.71 23.94
N VAL A 118 13.29 3.48 23.37
CA VAL A 118 13.94 3.11 22.10
C VAL A 118 14.71 1.80 22.24
N GLN A 119 15.44 1.61 23.35
CA GLN A 119 16.15 0.36 23.62
C GLN A 119 15.19 -0.82 23.80
N ASP A 120 14.05 -0.62 24.48
CA ASP A 120 13.02 -1.64 24.64
C ASP A 120 12.40 -2.03 23.29
N ILE A 121 12.06 -1.05 22.45
CA ILE A 121 11.56 -1.29 21.08
C ILE A 121 12.58 -2.06 20.25
N ALA A 122 13.85 -1.65 20.30
CA ALA A 122 14.93 -2.30 19.55
C ALA A 122 15.15 -3.75 20.03
N ALA A 123 15.10 -4.00 21.34
CA ALA A 123 15.21 -5.33 21.92
C ALA A 123 14.04 -6.25 21.50
N LEU A 124 12.80 -5.72 21.50
CA LEU A 124 11.63 -6.46 21.03
C LEU A 124 11.69 -6.76 19.52
N ALA A 125 12.21 -5.83 18.72
CA ALA A 125 12.42 -6.05 17.29
C ALA A 125 13.44 -7.17 17.04
N ALA A 126 14.59 -7.13 17.73
CA ALA A 126 15.61 -8.17 17.65
C ALA A 126 15.06 -9.55 18.09
N ARG A 127 14.30 -9.57 19.19
CA ARG A 127 13.63 -10.79 19.68
C ARG A 127 12.64 -11.34 18.67
N SER A 128 11.81 -10.51 18.07
CA SER A 128 10.85 -10.93 17.05
C SER A 128 11.53 -11.56 15.83
N VAL A 129 12.68 -11.02 15.42
CA VAL A 129 13.50 -11.61 14.34
C VAL A 129 14.11 -12.95 14.76
N MET A 130 14.56 -13.10 16.02
CA MET A 130 15.01 -14.41 16.53
C MET A 130 13.88 -15.44 16.59
N GLU A 131 12.64 -14.99 16.82
CA GLU A 131 11.45 -15.83 16.90
C GLU A 131 10.85 -16.18 15.54
N GLY A 132 11.37 -15.62 14.44
CA GLY A 132 11.00 -16.03 13.07
C GLY A 132 10.51 -14.89 12.16
N ALA A 133 10.45 -13.65 12.62
CA ALA A 133 10.23 -12.51 11.71
C ALA A 133 11.40 -12.39 10.73
N ILE A 134 11.12 -12.20 9.44
CA ILE A 134 12.19 -12.01 8.43
C ILE A 134 12.90 -10.65 8.57
N GLY A 135 12.33 -9.74 9.35
CA GLY A 135 12.79 -8.39 9.53
C GLY A 135 11.81 -7.50 10.27
N PHE A 136 12.01 -6.20 10.13
CA PHE A 136 11.22 -5.15 10.76
C PHE A 136 10.71 -4.17 9.70
N SER A 137 9.50 -3.66 9.89
CA SER A 137 8.88 -2.71 8.96
C SER A 137 8.50 -1.39 9.63
N THR A 138 8.74 -0.29 8.92
CA THR A 138 8.44 1.08 9.38
C THR A 138 7.72 1.89 8.30
N ASN A 139 6.92 2.87 8.75
CA ASN A 139 6.13 3.73 7.89
C ASN A 139 6.25 5.19 8.35
N ARG A 140 6.87 6.02 7.50
CA ARG A 140 7.15 7.45 7.72
C ARG A 140 6.25 8.36 6.87
N MET A 141 5.23 7.78 6.25
CA MET A 141 4.44 8.43 5.22
C MET A 141 3.28 9.22 5.83
N GLN A 142 3.33 10.55 5.72
CA GLN A 142 2.49 11.47 6.50
C GLN A 142 0.99 11.44 6.17
N PHE A 143 0.63 10.87 5.02
CA PHE A 143 -0.77 10.71 4.62
C PHE A 143 -1.42 9.48 5.25
N HIS A 144 -0.65 8.57 5.85
CA HIS A 144 -1.19 7.47 6.63
C HIS A 144 -1.57 7.95 8.03
N ARG A 145 -2.88 8.08 8.26
CA ARG A 145 -3.46 8.64 9.48
C ARG A 145 -4.45 7.68 10.12
N LEU A 146 -4.60 7.84 11.43
CA LEU A 146 -5.66 7.21 12.21
C LEU A 146 -7.04 7.77 11.78
N PRO A 147 -8.14 7.04 12.09
CA PRO A 147 -9.50 7.50 11.80
C PRO A 147 -9.82 8.93 12.23
N ASP A 148 -9.21 9.39 13.33
CA ASP A 148 -9.42 10.72 13.91
C ASP A 148 -8.45 11.79 13.36
N GLY A 149 -7.66 11.46 12.35
CA GLY A 149 -6.73 12.36 11.67
C GLY A 149 -5.35 12.45 12.30
N ARG A 150 -5.10 11.82 13.44
CA ARG A 150 -3.75 11.78 14.04
C ARG A 150 -2.79 10.92 13.22
N ALA A 151 -1.50 11.19 13.35
CA ALA A 151 -0.47 10.39 12.70
C ALA A 151 -0.41 8.98 13.29
N ILE A 152 -0.06 7.99 12.46
CA ILE A 152 0.23 6.65 12.97
C ILE A 152 1.58 6.65 13.72
N PRO A 153 1.72 5.86 14.80
CA PRO A 153 2.99 5.74 15.50
C PRO A 153 4.13 5.38 14.56
N GLY A 154 5.20 6.18 14.58
CA GLY A 154 6.38 5.96 13.75
C GLY A 154 6.50 6.91 12.56
N THR A 155 5.42 7.65 12.22
CA THR A 155 5.40 8.60 11.08
C THR A 155 6.55 9.60 11.17
N PHE A 156 6.80 10.15 12.37
CA PHE A 156 7.83 11.17 12.61
C PHE A 156 9.01 10.64 13.44
N ALA A 157 9.25 9.33 13.37
CA ALA A 157 10.35 8.69 14.06
C ALA A 157 11.70 9.30 13.66
N ARG A 158 12.59 9.43 14.64
CA ARG A 158 13.93 9.97 14.39
C ARG A 158 14.77 8.93 13.67
N VAL A 159 15.67 9.39 12.80
CA VAL A 159 16.68 8.54 12.17
C VAL A 159 17.49 7.76 13.22
N SER A 160 17.78 8.37 14.37
CA SER A 160 18.49 7.69 15.48
C SER A 160 17.76 6.47 16.00
N GLU A 161 16.43 6.55 16.15
CA GLU A 161 15.61 5.43 16.62
C GLU A 161 15.60 4.28 15.62
N LEU A 162 15.44 4.57 14.32
CA LEU A 162 15.49 3.56 13.26
C LEU A 162 16.88 2.91 13.17
N ARG A 163 17.96 3.68 13.37
CA ARG A 163 19.32 3.15 13.44
C ARG A 163 19.52 2.23 14.65
N GLU A 164 18.99 2.55 15.82
CA GLU A 164 19.08 1.66 17.00
C GLU A 164 18.33 0.34 16.77
N ILE A 165 17.14 0.40 16.18
CA ILE A 165 16.38 -0.81 15.81
C ILE A 165 17.14 -1.65 14.77
N ALA A 166 17.67 -1.01 13.72
CA ALA A 166 18.47 -1.67 12.69
C ALA A 166 19.73 -2.33 13.27
N LYS A 167 20.43 -1.68 14.21
CA LYS A 167 21.57 -2.25 14.95
C LYS A 167 21.16 -3.50 15.73
N ALA A 168 20.04 -3.45 16.44
CA ALA A 168 19.58 -4.56 17.28
C ALA A 168 19.17 -5.79 16.44
N ILE A 169 18.51 -5.58 15.30
CA ILE A 169 18.17 -6.66 14.35
C ILE A 169 19.43 -7.24 13.70
N GLY A 170 20.38 -6.37 13.34
CA GLY A 170 21.64 -6.75 12.71
C GLY A 170 21.46 -7.56 11.43
N LYS A 171 22.45 -8.39 11.10
CA LYS A 171 22.45 -9.22 9.87
C LYS A 171 21.47 -10.41 9.90
N ARG A 172 20.64 -10.54 10.95
CA ARG A 172 19.64 -11.62 11.06
C ARG A 172 18.36 -11.31 10.31
N GLY A 173 17.99 -10.03 10.20
CA GLY A 173 16.77 -9.59 9.52
C GLY A 173 17.04 -8.49 8.50
N ILE A 174 15.98 -8.12 7.77
CA ILE A 174 15.96 -6.96 6.87
C ILE A 174 15.23 -5.78 7.53
N MET A 175 15.49 -4.57 7.01
CA MET A 175 14.62 -3.41 7.22
C MET A 175 13.69 -3.25 6.02
N GLN A 176 12.41 -3.00 6.28
CA GLN A 176 11.47 -2.54 5.27
C GLN A 176 10.98 -1.13 5.60
N THR A 177 11.18 -0.20 4.69
CA THR A 177 10.93 1.23 4.95
C THR A 177 9.95 1.78 3.93
N VAL A 178 8.78 2.22 4.41
CA VAL A 178 7.89 3.12 3.66
C VAL A 178 8.32 4.54 3.98
N SER A 179 9.08 5.14 3.05
CA SER A 179 9.69 6.45 3.20
C SER A 179 8.69 7.60 3.22
N GLY A 180 9.03 8.65 3.96
CA GLY A 180 8.22 9.88 4.03
C GLY A 180 8.35 10.77 2.81
N TRP A 181 9.43 10.62 2.05
CA TRP A 181 9.76 11.38 0.83
C TRP A 181 9.72 12.92 0.99
N THR A 182 9.91 13.41 2.23
CA THR A 182 10.02 14.85 2.50
C THR A 182 11.36 15.43 2.06
N ASP A 183 12.41 14.61 2.18
CA ASP A 183 13.78 14.90 1.74
C ASP A 183 14.32 13.63 1.11
N PHE A 184 14.56 13.68 -0.20
CA PHE A 184 14.98 12.52 -0.98
C PHE A 184 16.35 11.98 -0.54
N ASP A 185 17.32 12.88 -0.35
CA ASP A 185 18.70 12.49 -0.03
C ASP A 185 18.77 11.95 1.40
N ALA A 186 18.09 12.60 2.35
CA ALA A 186 18.06 12.14 3.74
C ALA A 186 17.37 10.78 3.90
N GLU A 187 16.30 10.51 3.14
CA GLU A 187 15.66 9.19 3.14
C GLU A 187 16.59 8.12 2.56
N PHE A 188 17.31 8.41 1.47
CA PHE A 188 18.28 7.45 0.93
C PHE A 188 19.52 7.26 1.80
N ASP A 189 19.95 8.27 2.55
CA ASP A 189 21.02 8.13 3.55
C ASP A 189 20.57 7.21 4.69
N LEU A 190 19.32 7.34 5.14
CA LEU A 190 18.73 6.40 6.11
C LEU A 190 18.68 4.97 5.55
N LEU A 191 18.20 4.77 4.32
CA LEU A 191 18.16 3.45 3.68
C LEU A 191 19.57 2.83 3.58
N ALA A 192 20.59 3.63 3.24
CA ALA A 192 21.97 3.18 3.19
C ALA A 192 22.46 2.74 4.58
N ASP A 193 22.17 3.49 5.63
CA ASP A 193 22.51 3.11 7.00
C ASP A 193 21.81 1.84 7.46
N GLU A 194 20.52 1.70 7.17
CA GLU A 194 19.75 0.48 7.44
C GLU A 194 20.38 -0.73 6.72
N ALA A 195 20.78 -0.58 5.46
CA ALA A 195 21.44 -1.63 4.69
C ALA A 195 22.85 -1.98 5.21
N ARG A 196 23.61 -1.00 5.72
CA ARG A 196 24.90 -1.24 6.39
C ARG A 196 24.73 -2.04 7.67
N LEU A 197 23.67 -1.79 8.42
CA LEU A 197 23.43 -2.41 9.73
C LEU A 197 22.75 -3.79 9.62
N THR A 198 21.93 -4.01 8.59
CA THR A 198 21.08 -5.21 8.48
C THR A 198 21.43 -6.12 7.30
N ARG A 199 20.73 -7.25 7.15
CA ARG A 199 20.95 -8.18 6.01
C ARG A 199 20.61 -7.53 4.67
N GLY A 200 19.74 -6.54 4.69
CA GLY A 200 19.36 -5.75 3.53
C GLY A 200 18.22 -4.81 3.84
N VAL A 201 17.97 -3.86 2.95
CA VAL A 201 16.85 -2.92 3.05
C VAL A 201 15.92 -3.05 1.85
N LEU A 202 14.63 -3.03 2.14
CA LEU A 202 13.53 -3.07 1.18
C LEU A 202 12.73 -1.78 1.28
N TYR A 203 12.57 -1.04 0.18
CA TYR A 203 11.76 0.18 0.19
C TYR A 203 10.70 0.18 -0.92
N SER A 204 9.66 0.99 -0.78
CA SER A 204 8.64 1.17 -1.81
C SER A 204 9.06 2.25 -2.80
N ALA A 205 9.17 1.90 -4.09
CA ALA A 205 9.45 2.85 -5.16
C ALA A 205 8.18 3.17 -5.95
N ALA A 206 8.10 4.40 -6.45
CA ALA A 206 7.12 4.82 -7.43
C ALA A 206 7.78 5.65 -8.53
N VAL A 207 7.08 5.86 -9.64
CA VAL A 207 7.55 6.76 -10.71
C VAL A 207 7.71 8.19 -10.17
N GLU A 208 6.78 8.62 -9.33
CA GLU A 208 6.71 9.96 -8.76
C GLU A 208 7.85 10.27 -7.78
N THR A 209 8.57 9.25 -7.28
CA THR A 209 9.75 9.44 -6.42
C THR A 209 11.05 9.64 -7.22
N GLY A 210 10.96 9.69 -8.55
CA GLY A 210 12.08 10.01 -9.46
C GLY A 210 12.90 8.78 -9.84
N VAL A 211 12.67 8.21 -11.02
CA VAL A 211 13.31 6.95 -11.46
C VAL A 211 14.83 7.06 -11.53
N GLU A 212 15.35 8.08 -12.23
CA GLU A 212 16.79 8.26 -12.44
C GLU A 212 17.54 8.55 -11.13
N ALA A 213 16.97 9.40 -10.28
CA ALA A 213 17.54 9.74 -8.98
C ALA A 213 17.63 8.51 -8.07
N GLN A 214 16.57 7.69 -8.03
CA GLN A 214 16.56 6.44 -7.26
C GLN A 214 17.62 5.46 -7.78
N ASP A 215 17.71 5.26 -9.10
CA ASP A 215 18.69 4.35 -9.67
C ASP A 215 20.13 4.79 -9.37
N ALA A 216 20.43 6.09 -9.44
CA ALA A 216 21.75 6.62 -9.08
C ALA A 216 22.12 6.28 -7.62
N ARG A 217 21.21 6.49 -6.67
CA ARG A 217 21.42 6.15 -5.25
C ARG A 217 21.56 4.64 -5.03
N VAL A 218 20.71 3.83 -5.65
CA VAL A 218 20.78 2.36 -5.52
C VAL A 218 22.04 1.79 -6.13
N ARG A 219 22.51 2.31 -7.27
CA ARG A 219 23.81 1.92 -7.85
C ARG A 219 24.97 2.25 -6.92
N ALA A 220 24.98 3.43 -6.31
CA ALA A 220 26.01 3.81 -5.34
C ALA A 220 26.02 2.87 -4.12
N MET A 221 24.85 2.60 -3.53
CA MET A 221 24.73 1.65 -2.41
C MET A 221 25.18 0.24 -2.78
N ARG A 222 24.83 -0.25 -3.98
CA ARG A 222 25.25 -1.58 -4.44
C ARG A 222 26.73 -1.64 -4.78
N ALA A 223 27.34 -0.55 -5.26
CA ALA A 223 28.78 -0.45 -5.47
C ALA A 223 29.57 -0.50 -4.15
N GLU A 224 28.97 -0.03 -3.05
CA GLU A 224 29.49 -0.21 -1.68
C GLU A 224 29.30 -1.66 -1.16
N GLY A 225 28.56 -2.51 -1.88
CA GLY A 225 28.27 -3.88 -1.47
C GLY A 225 27.01 -4.02 -0.61
N LEU A 226 26.18 -2.97 -0.52
CA LEU A 226 24.95 -3.00 0.26
C LEU A 226 23.85 -3.78 -0.47
N ASN A 227 23.12 -4.61 0.29
CA ASN A 227 21.98 -5.36 -0.22
C ASN A 227 20.70 -4.50 -0.17
N VAL A 228 20.41 -3.85 -1.28
CA VAL A 228 19.24 -2.97 -1.43
C VAL A 228 18.32 -3.52 -2.51
N ALA A 229 17.04 -3.61 -2.19
CA ALA A 229 15.98 -3.91 -3.13
C ALA A 229 14.80 -2.96 -2.94
N SER A 230 13.95 -2.88 -3.95
CA SER A 230 12.71 -2.14 -3.91
C SER A 230 11.56 -3.00 -4.44
N VAL A 231 10.35 -2.68 -3.97
CA VAL A 231 9.11 -3.19 -4.53
C VAL A 231 8.34 -2.03 -5.16
N THR A 232 7.61 -2.31 -6.23
CA THR A 232 6.65 -1.37 -6.80
C THR A 232 5.44 -2.12 -7.35
N VAL A 233 4.30 -1.43 -7.41
CA VAL A 233 3.11 -1.95 -8.09
C VAL A 233 3.39 -1.90 -9.60
N PRO A 234 3.26 -3.01 -10.35
CA PRO A 234 3.63 -3.07 -11.77
C PRO A 234 2.67 -2.31 -12.70
N ARG A 235 1.79 -1.49 -12.15
CA ARG A 235 0.84 -0.63 -12.85
C ARG A 235 0.53 0.55 -11.94
N SER A 236 -0.32 1.46 -12.40
CA SER A 236 -0.83 2.49 -11.49
C SER A 236 -1.57 1.88 -10.31
N GLY A 237 -1.19 2.32 -9.12
CA GLY A 237 -1.88 2.04 -7.87
C GLY A 237 -2.84 3.19 -7.52
N GLY A 238 -3.94 2.83 -6.86
CA GLY A 238 -4.95 3.77 -6.42
C GLY A 238 -6.33 3.12 -6.34
N GLY A 239 -7.35 3.96 -6.19
CA GLY A 239 -8.71 3.52 -5.91
C GLY A 239 -9.52 3.17 -7.15
N LEU A 240 -10.54 2.35 -6.95
CA LEU A 240 -11.59 2.07 -7.91
C LEU A 240 -12.87 2.81 -7.52
N SER A 241 -13.57 3.31 -8.53
CA SER A 241 -14.89 3.93 -8.38
C SER A 241 -15.86 3.38 -9.40
N GLY A 242 -17.13 3.34 -9.01
CA GLY A 242 -18.25 2.94 -9.85
C GLY A 242 -19.53 3.04 -9.04
N LEU A 243 -20.70 2.98 -9.69
CA LEU A 243 -21.97 2.98 -8.96
C LEU A 243 -22.09 1.79 -8.00
N GLN A 244 -21.41 0.69 -8.32
CA GLN A 244 -21.34 -0.55 -7.53
C GLN A 244 -20.36 -0.49 -6.34
N ALA A 245 -19.64 0.63 -6.15
CA ALA A 245 -18.60 0.76 -5.12
C ALA A 245 -18.53 2.19 -4.56
N ASN A 246 -17.33 2.66 -4.25
CA ASN A 246 -17.09 4.01 -3.77
C ASN A 246 -17.35 5.04 -4.87
N LEU A 247 -18.05 6.12 -4.53
CA LEU A 247 -18.32 7.25 -5.43
C LEU A 247 -17.20 8.30 -5.32
N PRO A 248 -16.80 8.93 -6.44
CA PRO A 248 -15.52 9.64 -6.52
C PRO A 248 -15.56 11.06 -5.95
N PHE A 249 -16.74 11.63 -5.74
CA PHE A 249 -16.92 13.02 -5.32
C PHE A 249 -17.43 13.15 -3.88
N ALA A 250 -16.96 14.16 -3.15
CA ALA A 250 -17.22 14.30 -1.71
C ALA A 250 -18.33 15.30 -1.35
N SER A 251 -18.92 16.01 -2.32
CA SER A 251 -19.92 17.04 -2.03
C SER A 251 -21.21 16.46 -1.43
N SER A 252 -22.05 17.34 -0.87
CA SER A 252 -23.23 16.92 -0.11
C SER A 252 -24.18 16.00 -0.90
N PRO A 253 -24.59 16.31 -2.16
CA PRO A 253 -25.44 15.42 -2.94
C PRO A 253 -24.81 14.04 -3.20
N TRP A 254 -23.49 13.97 -3.39
CA TRP A 254 -22.78 12.71 -3.58
C TRP A 254 -22.70 11.89 -2.29
N ARG A 255 -22.56 12.53 -1.13
CA ARG A 255 -22.68 11.85 0.17
C ARG A 255 -24.07 11.26 0.39
N GLU A 256 -25.14 11.95 -0.05
CA GLU A 256 -26.49 11.38 -0.01
C GLU A 256 -26.63 10.20 -0.98
N LEU A 257 -26.08 10.30 -2.20
CA LEU A 257 -26.07 9.18 -3.15
C LEU A 257 -25.32 7.95 -2.62
N ARG A 258 -24.24 8.13 -1.84
CA ARG A 258 -23.53 7.00 -1.19
C ARG A 258 -24.43 6.19 -0.24
N LYS A 259 -25.44 6.83 0.38
CA LYS A 259 -26.39 6.17 1.29
C LYS A 259 -27.48 5.38 0.55
N VAL A 260 -27.67 5.64 -0.75
CA VAL A 260 -28.61 4.88 -1.59
C VAL A 260 -28.05 3.47 -1.80
N ALA A 261 -28.93 2.48 -1.68
CA ALA A 261 -28.60 1.07 -1.94
C ALA A 261 -27.98 0.91 -3.34
N PHE A 262 -26.99 0.02 -3.47
CA PHE A 262 -26.22 -0.14 -4.71
C PHE A 262 -27.13 -0.32 -5.94
N ASP A 263 -28.17 -1.15 -5.83
CA ASP A 263 -29.10 -1.46 -6.93
C ASP A 263 -29.97 -0.26 -7.35
N ASP A 264 -30.12 0.75 -6.48
CA ASP A 264 -30.97 1.92 -6.73
C ASP A 264 -30.17 3.16 -7.16
N ARG A 265 -28.84 3.13 -7.08
CA ARG A 265 -28.00 4.27 -7.47
C ARG A 265 -28.13 4.62 -8.94
N LEU A 266 -28.28 3.62 -9.82
CA LEU A 266 -28.49 3.86 -11.26
C LEU A 266 -29.80 4.61 -11.52
N LYS A 267 -30.89 4.19 -10.85
CA LYS A 267 -32.17 4.90 -10.93
C LYS A 267 -32.02 6.32 -10.42
N ALA A 268 -31.33 6.51 -9.29
CA ALA A 268 -31.09 7.82 -8.70
C ALA A 268 -30.34 8.77 -9.64
N ILE A 269 -29.26 8.33 -10.32
CA ILE A 269 -28.54 9.20 -11.26
C ILE A 269 -29.30 9.46 -12.57
N ARG A 270 -30.30 8.63 -12.90
CA ARG A 270 -31.20 8.82 -14.05
C ARG A 270 -32.37 9.76 -13.73
N THR A 271 -32.71 9.96 -12.46
CA THR A 271 -33.69 10.97 -12.04
C THR A 271 -33.18 12.38 -12.37
N PRO A 272 -33.89 13.17 -13.20
CA PRO A 272 -33.42 14.49 -13.66
C PRO A 272 -33.01 15.44 -12.53
N GLU A 273 -33.81 15.49 -11.47
CA GLU A 273 -33.59 16.38 -10.33
C GLU A 273 -32.32 16.00 -9.55
N THR A 274 -32.11 14.69 -9.34
CA THR A 274 -30.91 14.18 -8.67
C THR A 274 -29.67 14.42 -9.52
N ARG A 275 -29.74 14.13 -10.82
CA ARG A 275 -28.63 14.34 -11.76
C ARG A 275 -28.20 15.81 -11.80
N ALA A 276 -29.17 16.73 -11.90
CA ALA A 276 -28.91 18.16 -11.90
C ALA A 276 -28.22 18.62 -10.60
N ARG A 277 -28.67 18.12 -9.44
CA ARG A 277 -28.04 18.42 -8.13
C ARG A 277 -26.62 17.92 -8.02
N LEU A 278 -26.32 16.71 -8.52
CA LEU A 278 -24.98 16.15 -8.54
C LEU A 278 -24.04 16.97 -9.42
N ILE A 279 -24.50 17.35 -10.62
CA ILE A 279 -23.73 18.16 -11.57
C ILE A 279 -23.44 19.54 -10.99
N TYR A 280 -24.48 20.21 -10.49
CA TYR A 280 -24.37 21.56 -9.94
C TYR A 280 -23.37 21.61 -8.78
N ALA A 281 -23.48 20.69 -7.82
CA ALA A 281 -22.60 20.69 -6.65
C ALA A 281 -21.11 20.50 -7.00
N GLU A 282 -20.79 19.71 -8.03
CA GLU A 282 -19.39 19.55 -8.46
C GLU A 282 -18.90 20.73 -9.28
N LYS A 283 -19.74 21.32 -10.15
CA LYS A 283 -19.38 22.54 -10.89
C LYS A 283 -19.13 23.73 -9.95
N GLU A 284 -19.88 23.83 -8.85
CA GLU A 284 -19.63 24.84 -7.81
C GLU A 284 -18.33 24.61 -7.03
N SER A 285 -17.86 23.36 -6.96
CA SER A 285 -16.65 23.00 -6.22
C SER A 285 -15.35 23.30 -6.98
N GLY A 286 -15.42 23.50 -8.30
CA GLY A 286 -14.28 23.82 -9.15
C GLY A 286 -14.48 23.38 -10.59
N ASP A 287 -13.42 23.53 -11.40
CA ASP A 287 -13.45 23.18 -12.83
C ASP A 287 -13.30 21.68 -13.12
N GLY A 288 -13.08 20.87 -12.09
CA GLY A 288 -12.97 19.41 -12.20
C GLY A 288 -11.57 18.87 -12.48
N ARG A 289 -10.49 19.68 -12.36
CA ARG A 289 -9.09 19.24 -12.65
C ARG A 289 -8.66 17.96 -11.95
N GLY A 290 -9.25 17.63 -10.79
CA GLY A 290 -9.02 16.35 -10.12
C GLY A 290 -9.27 15.12 -11.00
N ALA A 291 -10.11 15.25 -12.04
CA ALA A 291 -10.41 14.20 -13.02
C ALA A 291 -9.22 13.80 -13.91
N GLN A 292 -8.10 14.55 -13.92
CA GLN A 292 -6.87 14.18 -14.62
C GLN A 292 -6.26 12.87 -14.11
N ARG A 293 -6.61 12.46 -12.88
CA ARG A 293 -6.17 11.20 -12.28
C ARG A 293 -7.18 10.06 -12.42
N TRP A 294 -8.33 10.31 -13.04
CA TRP A 294 -9.38 9.32 -13.19
C TRP A 294 -9.41 8.78 -14.62
N PHE A 295 -9.46 7.46 -14.77
CA PHE A 295 -9.44 6.79 -16.06
C PHE A 295 -10.61 5.83 -16.13
N TRP A 296 -11.41 5.94 -17.18
CA TRP A 296 -12.50 5.02 -17.47
C TRP A 296 -11.93 3.67 -17.89
N MET A 297 -12.35 2.56 -17.27
CA MET A 297 -11.73 1.25 -17.51
C MET A 297 -12.35 0.43 -18.64
N GLY A 298 -13.31 0.97 -19.38
CA GLY A 298 -14.05 0.24 -20.41
C GLY A 298 -15.17 -0.65 -19.88
N ASN A 299 -15.96 -1.18 -20.81
CA ASN A 299 -17.08 -2.11 -20.55
C ASN A 299 -16.76 -3.56 -20.95
N ASP A 300 -15.54 -3.81 -21.43
CA ASP A 300 -15.13 -5.13 -21.89
C ASP A 300 -14.92 -6.09 -20.72
N ALA A 301 -14.93 -7.40 -21.02
CA ALA A 301 -14.65 -8.44 -20.03
C ALA A 301 -13.28 -8.28 -19.33
N ARG A 302 -12.32 -7.61 -19.99
CA ARG A 302 -11.03 -7.23 -19.42
C ARG A 302 -10.99 -5.72 -19.22
N PRO A 303 -10.90 -5.23 -17.97
CA PRO A 303 -10.73 -3.81 -17.69
C PRO A 303 -9.43 -3.26 -18.29
N HIS A 304 -9.49 -2.06 -18.85
CA HIS A 304 -8.36 -1.38 -19.44
C HIS A 304 -7.59 -0.57 -18.37
N TYR A 305 -6.43 -1.08 -17.96
CA TYR A 305 -5.50 -0.38 -17.07
C TYR A 305 -4.45 0.45 -17.82
N GLY A 306 -4.33 0.23 -19.13
CA GLY A 306 -3.23 0.69 -20.00
C GLY A 306 -3.32 2.13 -20.51
N HIS A 307 -4.29 2.92 -20.06
CA HIS A 307 -4.56 4.24 -20.64
C HIS A 307 -3.33 5.16 -20.59
N ALA A 308 -3.10 5.87 -21.68
CA ALA A 308 -2.17 6.99 -21.76
C ALA A 308 -2.68 8.18 -20.92
N LEU A 309 -1.78 9.08 -20.54
CA LEU A 309 -2.09 10.22 -19.67
C LEU A 309 -3.17 11.17 -20.24
N ASN A 310 -3.32 11.22 -21.56
CA ASN A 310 -4.29 12.05 -22.28
C ASN A 310 -5.63 11.35 -22.53
N GLU A 311 -5.87 10.20 -21.90
CA GLU A 311 -7.15 9.46 -21.96
C GLU A 311 -7.90 9.51 -20.62
N SER A 312 -7.60 10.51 -19.78
CA SER A 312 -8.27 10.67 -18.49
C SER A 312 -9.73 11.12 -18.67
N VAL A 313 -10.54 10.99 -17.62
CA VAL A 313 -11.92 11.52 -17.58
C VAL A 313 -11.93 13.02 -17.84
N TRP A 314 -10.87 13.74 -17.43
CA TRP A 314 -10.68 15.14 -17.77
C TRP A 314 -10.56 15.36 -19.28
N ASP A 315 -9.75 14.56 -19.97
CA ASP A 315 -9.53 14.71 -21.42
C ASP A 315 -10.78 14.31 -22.23
N ILE A 316 -11.46 13.23 -21.81
CA ILE A 316 -12.75 12.81 -22.38
C ILE A 316 -13.78 13.94 -22.22
N ALA A 317 -13.87 14.56 -21.05
CA ALA A 317 -14.80 15.65 -20.78
C ALA A 317 -14.52 16.87 -21.67
N ARG A 318 -13.24 17.26 -21.80
CA ARG A 318 -12.84 18.37 -22.67
C ARG A 318 -13.16 18.11 -24.13
N ALA A 319 -12.93 16.89 -24.62
CA ALA A 319 -13.27 16.52 -25.99
C ALA A 319 -14.79 16.58 -26.26
N ALA A 320 -15.61 16.28 -25.25
CA ALA A 320 -17.07 16.35 -25.32
C ALA A 320 -17.66 17.74 -25.02
N GLY A 321 -16.85 18.73 -24.60
CA GLY A 321 -17.35 20.02 -24.12
C GLY A 321 -18.12 19.92 -22.79
N GLU A 322 -17.85 18.89 -21.99
CA GLU A 322 -18.52 18.56 -20.74
C GLU A 322 -17.65 18.95 -19.52
N HIS A 323 -18.28 19.11 -18.36
CA HIS A 323 -17.57 19.04 -17.09
C HIS A 323 -17.28 17.57 -16.71
N PRO A 324 -16.17 17.24 -16.03
CA PRO A 324 -15.84 15.85 -15.70
C PRO A 324 -16.93 15.08 -14.93
N VAL A 325 -17.74 15.76 -14.12
CA VAL A 325 -18.91 15.15 -13.45
C VAL A 325 -19.96 14.66 -14.44
N GLU A 326 -20.19 15.39 -15.54
CA GLU A 326 -21.15 15.06 -16.58
C GLU A 326 -20.66 13.84 -17.35
N THR A 327 -19.37 13.83 -17.71
CA THR A 327 -18.71 12.69 -18.34
C THR A 327 -18.73 11.44 -17.46
N TRP A 328 -18.44 11.57 -16.16
CA TRP A 328 -18.50 10.46 -15.22
C TRP A 328 -19.92 9.87 -15.15
N LEU A 329 -20.93 10.73 -14.98
CA LEU A 329 -22.34 10.31 -14.94
C LEU A 329 -22.79 9.67 -16.26
N ARG A 330 -22.37 10.22 -17.40
CA ARG A 330 -22.66 9.69 -18.73
C ARG A 330 -22.06 8.30 -18.92
N LEU A 331 -20.78 8.12 -18.66
CA LEU A 331 -20.11 6.80 -18.77
C LEU A 331 -20.67 5.78 -17.77
N ALA A 332 -21.01 6.20 -16.55
CA ALA A 332 -21.69 5.35 -15.58
C ALA A 332 -23.09 4.92 -16.06
N ASP A 333 -23.84 5.81 -16.74
CA ASP A 333 -25.17 5.54 -17.27
C ASP A 333 -25.14 4.65 -18.54
N GLU A 334 -24.25 4.97 -19.50
CA GLU A 334 -24.01 4.20 -20.73
C GLU A 334 -23.57 2.75 -20.46
N SER A 335 -22.94 2.50 -19.30
CA SER A 335 -22.53 1.16 -18.86
C SER A 335 -23.58 0.41 -18.03
N ASP A 336 -24.79 0.97 -17.90
CA ASP A 336 -25.83 0.50 -16.97
C ASP A 336 -25.30 0.33 -15.54
N GLY A 337 -24.43 1.25 -15.11
CA GLY A 337 -23.80 1.27 -13.80
C GLY A 337 -22.79 0.16 -13.54
N ARG A 338 -22.42 -0.63 -14.55
CA ARG A 338 -21.42 -1.71 -14.45
C ARG A 338 -19.98 -1.25 -14.66
N GLY A 339 -19.83 -0.02 -15.16
CA GLY A 339 -18.57 0.62 -15.45
C GLY A 339 -17.70 0.90 -14.22
N TRP A 340 -16.39 0.84 -14.43
CA TRP A 340 -15.39 1.18 -13.42
C TRP A 340 -14.50 2.33 -13.87
N PHE A 341 -14.06 3.11 -12.89
CA PHE A 341 -13.08 4.17 -13.04
C PHE A 341 -11.91 3.87 -12.11
N GLN A 342 -10.70 3.97 -12.63
CA GLN A 342 -9.49 3.91 -11.83
C GLN A 342 -9.03 5.32 -11.49
N MET A 343 -8.90 5.60 -10.19
CA MET A 343 -8.08 6.72 -9.72
C MET A 343 -6.62 6.26 -9.65
N ARG A 344 -5.75 6.98 -10.34
CA ARG A 344 -4.30 6.77 -10.35
C ARG A 344 -3.65 7.67 -9.30
N GLY A 345 -3.29 7.09 -8.17
CA GLY A 345 -2.65 7.78 -7.04
C GLY A 345 -1.14 7.90 -7.22
N PHE A 346 -0.51 6.82 -7.67
CA PHE A 346 0.91 6.71 -7.96
C PHE A 346 1.14 5.74 -9.12
N ASN A 347 2.37 5.70 -9.63
CA ASN A 347 2.69 5.01 -10.88
C ASN A 347 1.71 5.44 -11.99
N VAL A 348 1.36 6.74 -12.03
CA VAL A 348 0.29 7.29 -12.87
C VAL A 348 0.59 7.09 -14.35
N ASP A 349 1.87 7.28 -14.71
CA ASP A 349 2.40 7.06 -16.04
C ASP A 349 2.98 5.64 -16.17
N LEU A 350 2.39 4.82 -17.03
CA LEU A 350 2.87 3.47 -17.29
C LEU A 350 4.18 3.43 -18.06
N ASP A 351 4.50 4.44 -18.88
CA ASP A 351 5.79 4.49 -19.55
C ASP A 351 6.90 4.76 -18.54
N GLY A 352 6.65 5.63 -17.55
CA GLY A 352 7.49 5.77 -16.36
C GLY A 352 7.63 4.45 -15.57
N VAL A 353 6.53 3.69 -15.39
CA VAL A 353 6.59 2.37 -14.75
C VAL A 353 7.47 1.42 -15.54
N GLU A 354 7.38 1.41 -16.87
CA GLU A 354 8.25 0.62 -17.73
C GLU A 354 9.73 0.93 -17.47
N GLN A 355 10.10 2.21 -17.37
CA GLN A 355 11.48 2.60 -17.06
C GLN A 355 11.91 2.12 -15.67
N LEU A 356 11.03 2.27 -14.67
CA LEU A 356 11.28 1.85 -13.30
C LEU A 356 11.51 0.32 -13.22
N ILE A 357 10.58 -0.49 -13.71
CA ILE A 357 10.63 -1.94 -13.53
C ILE A 357 11.73 -2.65 -14.33
N LYS A 358 12.36 -1.98 -15.30
CA LYS A 358 13.55 -2.50 -16.01
C LYS A 358 14.72 -2.73 -15.06
N HIS A 359 14.83 -1.93 -14.01
CA HIS A 359 15.92 -2.06 -13.04
C HIS A 359 15.89 -3.41 -12.30
N ASN A 360 17.06 -4.02 -12.11
CA ASN A 360 17.19 -5.34 -11.48
C ASN A 360 17.09 -5.30 -9.94
N TRP A 361 17.06 -4.10 -9.37
CA TRP A 361 16.82 -3.86 -7.95
C TRP A 361 15.34 -3.75 -7.60
N ILE A 362 14.45 -3.83 -8.60
CA ILE A 362 13.01 -3.72 -8.40
C ILE A 362 12.34 -5.07 -8.59
N VAL A 363 11.49 -5.42 -7.63
CA VAL A 363 10.51 -6.49 -7.73
C VAL A 363 9.17 -5.88 -8.16
N PRO A 364 8.71 -6.11 -9.42
CA PRO A 364 7.49 -5.51 -9.97
C PRO A 364 6.25 -6.31 -9.56
N ALA A 365 6.09 -6.56 -8.27
CA ALA A 365 5.06 -7.46 -7.75
C ALA A 365 4.44 -6.99 -6.45
N GLN A 366 4.63 -5.72 -6.07
CA GLN A 366 3.98 -5.20 -4.88
C GLN A 366 2.46 -5.30 -5.07
N GLY A 367 1.82 -6.00 -4.17
CA GLY A 367 0.39 -6.04 -4.00
C GLY A 367 0.02 -5.39 -2.66
N ASP A 368 -1.19 -4.86 -2.60
CA ASP A 368 -1.80 -4.35 -1.37
C ASP A 368 -3.22 -4.93 -1.25
N ALA A 369 -3.27 -6.25 -1.45
CA ALA A 369 -4.48 -7.02 -1.64
C ALA A 369 -5.09 -7.40 -0.30
N GLY A 370 -6.36 -7.02 -0.08
CA GLY A 370 -7.08 -7.28 1.17
C GLY A 370 -6.94 -6.16 2.21
N ALA A 371 -6.02 -5.22 1.98
CA ALA A 371 -5.76 -4.06 2.81
C ALA A 371 -6.53 -2.80 2.41
N HIS A 372 -7.36 -2.80 1.37
CA HIS A 372 -8.37 -1.75 1.18
C HIS A 372 -9.61 -2.31 0.46
N VAL A 373 -10.37 -3.15 1.17
CA VAL A 373 -11.40 -4.02 0.59
C VAL A 373 -12.46 -3.27 -0.23
N SER A 374 -12.79 -2.02 0.11
CA SER A 374 -13.75 -1.20 -0.64
C SER A 374 -13.12 -0.36 -1.76
N GLN A 375 -11.80 -0.25 -1.82
CA GLN A 375 -11.09 0.72 -2.68
C GLN A 375 -10.22 0.06 -3.74
N MET A 376 -9.49 -1.00 -3.42
CA MET A 376 -8.58 -1.65 -4.36
C MET A 376 -8.38 -3.13 -4.04
N ILE A 377 -8.08 -3.94 -5.06
CA ILE A 377 -7.83 -5.37 -4.88
C ILE A 377 -6.36 -5.76 -4.99
N HIS A 378 -5.57 -5.12 -5.87
CA HIS A 378 -4.14 -5.39 -6.16
C HIS A 378 -3.64 -6.86 -6.22
N SER A 379 -4.52 -7.87 -6.17
CA SER A 379 -4.15 -9.30 -6.24
C SER A 379 -3.60 -9.68 -7.61
N GLY A 380 -4.01 -8.95 -8.66
CA GLY A 380 -3.61 -9.21 -10.03
C GLY A 380 -2.22 -8.70 -10.43
N CYS A 381 -1.39 -8.16 -9.53
CA CYS A 381 -0.11 -7.54 -9.91
C CYS A 381 0.85 -8.50 -10.65
N THR A 382 1.03 -9.74 -10.16
CA THR A 382 1.88 -10.74 -10.83
C THR A 382 1.31 -11.15 -12.20
N SER A 383 0.00 -11.38 -12.26
CA SER A 383 -0.72 -11.64 -13.52
C SER A 383 -0.63 -10.47 -14.50
N PHE A 384 -0.58 -9.23 -14.00
CA PHE A 384 -0.38 -8.04 -14.81
C PHE A 384 1.03 -8.01 -15.41
N VAL A 385 2.07 -8.41 -14.66
CA VAL A 385 3.42 -8.57 -15.24
C VAL A 385 3.43 -9.55 -16.39
N LEU A 386 2.80 -10.73 -16.22
CA LEU A 386 2.79 -11.75 -17.27
C LEU A 386 1.92 -11.36 -18.47
N SER A 387 0.76 -10.74 -18.24
CA SER A 387 -0.15 -10.36 -19.32
C SER A 387 0.27 -9.08 -20.03
N HIS A 388 0.57 -8.01 -19.29
CA HIS A 388 0.88 -6.72 -19.87
C HIS A 388 2.37 -6.61 -20.24
N TRP A 389 3.28 -6.80 -19.28
CA TRP A 389 4.71 -6.55 -19.52
C TRP A 389 5.39 -7.63 -20.35
N VAL A 390 4.99 -8.91 -20.23
CA VAL A 390 5.53 -9.99 -21.08
C VAL A 390 4.77 -10.10 -22.39
N ARG A 391 3.47 -10.42 -22.35
CA ARG A 391 2.71 -10.74 -23.57
C ARG A 391 2.36 -9.51 -24.41
N ASP A 392 1.78 -8.47 -23.80
CA ASP A 392 1.24 -7.32 -24.57
C ASP A 392 2.35 -6.32 -24.98
N ARG A 393 3.36 -6.08 -24.12
CA ARG A 393 4.44 -5.11 -24.35
C ARG A 393 5.77 -5.73 -24.78
N GLY A 394 5.99 -7.03 -24.56
CA GLY A 394 7.28 -7.68 -24.88
C GLY A 394 8.48 -7.15 -24.08
N LEU A 395 8.23 -6.47 -22.96
CA LEU A 395 9.26 -5.82 -22.14
C LEU A 395 10.22 -6.83 -21.51
N PHE A 396 9.67 -7.93 -21.00
CA PHE A 396 10.45 -9.02 -20.42
C PHE A 396 10.25 -10.30 -21.21
N SER A 397 11.31 -11.11 -21.32
CA SER A 397 11.14 -12.51 -21.70
C SER A 397 10.39 -13.25 -20.58
N PHE A 398 9.66 -14.31 -20.92
CA PHE A 398 8.96 -15.11 -19.92
C PHE A 398 9.91 -15.64 -18.82
N PRO A 399 11.11 -16.20 -19.13
CA PRO A 399 12.07 -16.60 -18.08
C PRO A 399 12.52 -15.44 -17.18
N ASP A 400 12.76 -14.24 -17.72
CA ASP A 400 13.16 -13.09 -16.89
C ASP A 400 12.03 -12.65 -15.97
N ALA A 401 10.79 -12.61 -16.46
CA ALA A 401 9.63 -12.30 -15.63
C ALA A 401 9.44 -13.33 -14.51
N ILE A 402 9.59 -14.63 -14.78
CA ILE A 402 9.53 -15.66 -13.74
C ILE A 402 10.63 -15.46 -12.70
N ARG A 403 11.86 -15.21 -13.12
CA ARG A 403 13.00 -14.92 -12.21
C ARG A 403 12.72 -13.71 -11.32
N ARG A 404 12.18 -12.62 -11.89
CA ARG A 404 11.79 -11.40 -11.16
C ARG A 404 10.69 -11.64 -10.14
N LEU A 405 9.76 -12.55 -10.42
CA LEU A 405 8.62 -12.87 -9.55
C LEU A 405 8.91 -14.00 -8.55
N THR A 406 10.04 -14.71 -8.65
CA THR A 406 10.35 -15.89 -7.83
C THR A 406 11.73 -15.81 -7.17
N SER A 407 12.79 -16.19 -7.88
CA SER A 407 14.14 -16.31 -7.31
C SER A 407 14.70 -14.98 -6.82
N ASN A 408 14.37 -13.86 -7.47
CA ASN A 408 14.85 -12.53 -7.03
C ASN A 408 14.31 -12.16 -5.63
N PRO A 409 12.99 -12.11 -5.40
CA PRO A 409 12.48 -11.84 -4.06
C PRO A 409 12.88 -12.93 -3.06
N ALA A 410 12.89 -14.22 -3.44
CA ALA A 410 13.32 -15.29 -2.54
C ALA A 410 14.77 -15.10 -2.05
N GLN A 411 15.69 -14.79 -2.97
CA GLN A 411 17.09 -14.53 -2.64
C GLN A 411 17.25 -13.33 -1.70
N PHE A 412 16.51 -12.24 -1.95
CA PHE A 412 16.56 -11.06 -1.10
C PHE A 412 16.01 -11.32 0.32
N LEU A 413 14.90 -12.06 0.41
CA LEU A 413 14.26 -12.40 1.68
C LEU A 413 14.97 -13.54 2.44
N GLY A 414 15.86 -14.27 1.77
CA GLY A 414 16.59 -15.42 2.34
C GLY A 414 15.72 -16.66 2.49
N LEU A 415 14.91 -16.98 1.47
CA LEU A 415 13.95 -18.09 1.44
C LEU A 415 14.37 -19.23 0.50
#